data_AF-A0A7X6VVM6-F1
#
_entry.id   AF-A0A7X6VVM6-F1
#
_cell.length_a   1.000
_cell.length_b   1.000
_cell.length_c   1.000
_cell.angle_alpha   90.00
_cell.angle_beta   90.00
_cell.angle_gamma   90.00
#
_symmetry.space_group_name_H-M   'P 1'
#
loop_
_entity.id
_entity.type
_entity.pdbx_description
1 polymer ?
#
loop_
_entity_poly.entity_id
_entity_poly.type
_entity_poly.pdbx_seq_one_letter_code
_entity_poly.pdbx_strand_id
1 'polypeptide(L)'
;GMLQVKYPDWIDPNGSRHQILVVGYKDEAMQRYLPRQQIMGYDVVPGTVHVGSLLSKNIPEGESFRIKDKDGIEREFKIAKRFEEGKGMLDQGAAFYLGDLQELLGMEGQINKIEALGCVCHDGRINNARQQVQEIFSDLEVTEIGSIADARENQRLMMNKYGSFLIPFVMLAALLISGFLFYSNVTARRYEIGILIATGKSKFFISLIILLKAFVLGVAGSIAGFFIGSLIAKYFGMEIFKFTAMSIKPLWPLLGYSIAIFPVLWMLSSWIPALLATQIDAARTLSQE
;
A
#
# COMPACT_ATOMS: atom_id res chain seq x y z
N GLY A 1 -8.22 5.52 23.42
CA GLY A 1 -9.60 5.97 23.71
C GLY A 1 -9.77 7.36 23.16
N MET A 2 -10.98 7.72 22.72
CA MET A 2 -11.23 8.99 22.02
C MET A 2 -12.47 9.70 22.56
N LEU A 3 -12.43 11.03 22.47
CA LEU A 3 -13.56 11.91 22.71
C LEU A 3 -13.81 12.72 21.44
N GLN A 4 -14.91 12.43 20.74
CA GLN A 4 -15.27 13.10 19.49
C GLN A 4 -16.55 13.91 19.67
N VAL A 5 -16.46 15.25 19.61
CA VAL A 5 -17.60 16.13 19.86
C VAL A 5 -17.73 17.17 18.74
N LYS A 6 -18.97 17.53 18.40
CA LYS A 6 -19.26 18.66 17.51
C LYS A 6 -19.22 19.94 18.32
N TYR A 7 -18.36 20.88 17.94
CA TYR A 7 -18.26 22.19 18.54
C TYR A 7 -19.01 23.20 17.65
N PRO A 8 -20.15 23.76 18.09
CA PRO A 8 -21.07 24.47 17.19
C PRO A 8 -20.66 25.91 16.83
N ASP A 9 -19.97 26.62 17.72
CA ASP A 9 -19.76 28.07 17.62
C ASP A 9 -18.26 28.44 17.62
N TRP A 10 -17.45 27.75 16.82
CA TRP A 10 -16.05 28.12 16.67
C TRP A 10 -15.93 29.35 15.77
N ILE A 11 -15.14 30.34 16.19
CA ILE A 11 -14.92 31.58 15.44
C ILE A 11 -13.52 31.50 14.83
N ASP A 12 -13.43 31.65 13.51
CA ASP A 12 -12.15 31.67 12.81
C ASP A 12 -11.41 33.02 13.00
N PRO A 13 -10.11 33.11 12.67
CA PRO A 13 -9.36 34.37 12.75
C PRO A 13 -9.98 35.51 11.90
N ASN A 14 -10.80 35.17 10.91
CA ASN A 14 -11.49 36.12 10.04
C ASN A 14 -12.87 36.55 10.59
N GLY A 15 -13.28 36.08 11.77
CA GLY A 15 -14.53 36.44 12.44
C GLY A 15 -15.78 35.66 12.01
N SER A 16 -15.63 34.64 11.16
CA SER A 16 -16.73 33.77 10.72
C SER A 16 -16.99 32.65 11.72
N ARG A 17 -18.27 32.31 11.92
CA ARG A 17 -18.69 31.20 12.79
C ARG A 17 -18.82 29.91 12.02
N HIS A 18 -18.22 28.84 12.54
CA HIS A 18 -18.25 27.51 11.96
C HIS A 18 -18.56 26.46 13.03
N GLN A 19 -19.28 25.43 12.61
CA GLN A 19 -19.38 24.19 13.36
C GLN A 19 -18.19 23.31 12.98
N ILE A 20 -17.36 22.94 13.96
CA ILE A 20 -16.16 22.12 13.75
C ILE A 20 -16.25 20.80 14.51
N LEU A 21 -15.53 19.79 14.04
CA LEU A 21 -15.37 18.53 14.77
C LEU A 21 -14.11 18.60 15.63
N VAL A 22 -14.25 18.45 16.95
CA VAL A 22 -13.09 18.34 17.85
C VAL A 22 -12.91 16.89 18.29
N VAL A 23 -11.69 16.37 18.18
CA VAL A 23 -11.37 14.98 18.51
C VAL A 23 -10.17 14.92 19.44
N GLY A 24 -10.35 14.33 20.61
CA GLY A 24 -9.31 14.08 21.60
C GLY A 24 -8.76 12.68 21.43
N TYR A 25 -7.45 12.56 21.23
CA TYR A 25 -6.74 11.28 21.15
C TYR A 25 -5.92 11.05 22.41
N LYS A 26 -6.09 9.88 23.02
CA LYS A 26 -5.18 9.38 24.05
C LYS A 26 -4.39 8.23 23.48
N ASP A 27 -3.09 8.28 23.70
CA ASP A 27 -2.14 7.25 23.30
C ASP A 27 -2.62 5.85 23.68
N GLU A 28 -2.16 4.88 22.88
CA GLU A 28 -2.39 3.47 23.15
C GLU A 28 -1.89 3.10 24.56
N ALA A 29 -2.67 2.28 25.26
CA ALA A 29 -2.20 1.63 26.47
C ALA A 29 -1.01 0.74 26.10
N MET A 30 0.19 1.14 26.51
CA MET A 30 1.42 0.42 26.18
C MET A 30 1.36 -1.00 26.76
N GLN A 31 1.24 -2.00 25.89
CA GLN A 31 1.33 -3.40 26.29
C GLN A 31 2.81 -3.78 26.39
N ARG A 32 3.28 -4.00 27.62
CA ARG A 32 4.70 -4.20 27.98
C ARG A 32 5.43 -5.31 27.20
N TYR A 33 4.68 -6.24 26.61
CA TYR A 33 5.20 -7.42 25.91
C TYR A 33 5.06 -7.37 24.39
N LEU A 34 4.42 -6.33 23.83
CA LEU A 34 4.22 -6.20 22.40
C LEU A 34 5.06 -5.03 21.85
N PRO A 35 5.65 -5.19 20.66
CA PRO A 35 6.30 -4.06 19.99
C PRO A 35 5.26 -2.95 19.77
N ARG A 36 5.72 -1.69 19.82
CA ARG A 36 4.87 -0.50 19.64
C ARG A 36 4.05 -0.65 18.35
N GLN A 37 2.74 -0.78 18.50
CA GLN A 37 1.85 -0.94 17.36
C GLN A 37 1.62 0.41 16.68
N GLN A 38 1.11 0.38 15.45
CA GLN A 38 0.70 1.61 14.78
C GLN A 38 -0.55 2.15 15.48
N ILE A 39 -0.42 3.37 16.01
CA ILE A 39 -1.51 4.04 16.71
C ILE A 39 -2.75 4.20 15.82
N MET A 40 -3.90 3.83 16.38
CA MET A 40 -5.20 4.14 15.80
C MET A 40 -5.54 5.61 16.08
N GLY A 41 -5.39 6.48 15.06
CA GLY A 41 -5.64 7.92 15.17
C GLY A 41 -4.39 8.78 14.98
N TYR A 42 -4.23 9.81 15.81
CA TYR A 42 -3.10 10.74 15.75
C TYR A 42 -2.46 10.90 17.13
N ASP A 43 -1.14 10.87 17.18
CA ASP A 43 -0.35 11.24 18.35
C ASP A 43 -0.31 12.77 18.42
N VAL A 44 -1.03 13.36 19.37
CA VAL A 44 -1.07 14.81 19.57
C VAL A 44 -0.42 15.12 20.91
N VAL A 45 0.64 15.93 20.87
CA VAL A 45 1.38 16.32 22.07
C VAL A 45 0.52 17.25 22.94
N PRO A 46 0.52 17.12 24.27
CA PRO A 46 -0.19 18.04 25.16
C PRO A 46 0.18 19.51 24.89
N GLY A 47 -0.83 20.39 24.90
CA GLY A 47 -0.71 21.82 24.58
C GLY A 47 -0.62 22.12 23.08
N THR A 48 -0.73 21.11 22.21
CA THR A 48 -0.70 21.27 20.76
C THR A 48 -1.97 20.77 20.10
N VAL A 49 -2.20 21.24 18.86
CA VAL A 49 -3.35 20.83 18.05
C VAL A 49 -2.91 20.48 16.63
N HIS A 50 -3.58 19.48 16.05
CA HIS A 50 -3.51 19.21 14.62
C HIS A 50 -4.79 19.70 13.95
N VAL A 51 -4.64 20.53 12.93
CA VAL A 51 -5.77 21.21 12.28
C VAL A 51 -6.07 20.57 10.92
N GLY A 52 -7.36 20.37 10.64
CA GLY A 52 -7.85 19.90 9.36
C GLY A 52 -7.51 20.84 8.21
N SER A 53 -7.40 20.30 6.99
CA SER A 53 -7.02 21.04 5.79
C SER A 53 -7.93 22.24 5.51
N LEU A 54 -9.25 22.10 5.71
CA LEU A 54 -10.22 23.16 5.41
C LEU A 54 -10.19 24.27 6.46
N LEU A 55 -10.04 23.95 7.74
CA LEU A 55 -9.84 24.96 8.80
C LEU A 55 -8.51 25.69 8.61
N SER A 56 -7.48 24.98 8.17
CA SER A 56 -6.15 25.55 7.98
C SER A 56 -6.10 26.65 6.91
N LYS A 57 -7.05 26.69 5.96
CA LYS A 57 -7.14 27.75 4.93
C LYS A 57 -7.39 29.14 5.53
N ASN A 58 -8.10 29.19 6.67
CA ASN A 58 -8.46 30.44 7.33
C ASN A 58 -7.46 30.83 8.44
N ILE A 59 -6.46 29.98 8.73
CA ILE A 59 -5.47 30.23 9.78
C ILE A 59 -4.08 30.40 9.14
N PRO A 60 -3.48 31.60 9.14
CA PRO A 60 -2.10 31.85 8.72
C PRO A 60 -1.05 30.90 9.34
N GLU A 61 0.07 30.70 8.63
CA GLU A 61 1.21 29.96 9.18
C GLU A 61 1.83 30.70 10.37
N GLY A 62 2.06 29.97 11.47
CA GLY A 62 2.62 30.53 12.71
C GLY A 62 1.60 31.03 13.74
N GLU A 63 0.31 31.09 13.38
CA GLU A 63 -0.75 31.48 14.32
C GLU A 63 -1.15 30.32 15.26
N SER A 64 -1.56 30.67 16.47
CA SER A 64 -2.12 29.74 17.46
C SER A 64 -3.59 29.46 17.16
N PHE A 65 -4.04 28.24 17.44
CA PHE A 65 -5.44 27.88 17.37
C PHE A 65 -6.17 28.36 18.64
N ARG A 66 -7.19 29.19 18.48
CA ARG A 66 -8.00 29.70 19.59
C ARG A 66 -9.34 28.98 19.68
N ILE A 67 -9.73 28.62 20.89
CA ILE A 67 -11.03 27.99 21.15
C ILE A 67 -11.52 28.37 22.55
N LYS A 68 -12.83 28.56 22.72
CA LYS A 68 -13.42 28.89 24.02
C LYS A 68 -13.65 27.62 24.83
N ASP A 69 -13.22 27.68 26.08
CA ASP A 69 -13.49 26.68 27.11
C ASP A 69 -14.97 26.71 27.54
N LYS A 70 -15.39 25.76 28.37
CA LYS A 70 -16.70 25.67 29.02
C LYS A 70 -17.12 26.97 29.73
N ASP A 71 -16.16 27.71 30.27
CA ASP A 71 -16.37 28.96 31.00
C ASP A 71 -16.33 30.19 30.07
N GLY A 72 -16.23 29.99 28.75
CA GLY A 72 -16.19 31.06 27.75
C GLY A 72 -14.83 31.75 27.61
N ILE A 73 -13.82 31.30 28.34
CA ILE A 73 -12.44 31.81 28.28
C ILE A 73 -11.76 31.28 27.02
N GLU A 74 -11.11 32.16 26.26
CA GLU A 74 -10.32 31.75 25.10
C GLU A 74 -9.01 31.10 25.53
N ARG A 75 -8.80 29.86 25.08
CA ARG A 75 -7.54 29.12 25.21
C ARG A 75 -6.82 29.09 23.87
N GLU A 76 -5.50 29.28 23.93
CA GLU A 76 -4.62 29.21 22.76
C GLU A 76 -3.84 27.89 22.76
N PHE A 77 -3.81 27.22 21.60
CA PHE A 77 -3.05 26.00 21.36
C PHE A 77 -2.07 26.20 20.21
N LYS A 78 -0.86 25.64 20.34
CA LYS A 78 0.12 25.69 19.25
C LYS A 78 -0.25 24.69 18.16
N ILE A 79 -0.27 25.13 16.90
CA ILE A 79 -0.51 24.22 15.77
C ILE A 79 0.76 23.43 15.49
N ALA A 80 0.75 22.12 15.79
CA ALA A 80 1.88 21.24 15.52
C ALA A 80 1.86 20.65 14.11
N LYS A 81 0.67 20.44 13.54
CA LYS A 81 0.50 19.85 12.21
C LYS A 81 -0.77 20.33 11.52
N ARG A 82 -0.71 20.46 10.20
CA ARG A 82 -1.86 20.70 9.32
C ARG A 82 -2.07 19.44 8.48
N PHE A 83 -3.30 18.92 8.44
CA PHE A 83 -3.61 17.72 7.67
C PHE A 83 -3.73 18.03 6.17
N GLU A 84 -3.35 17.06 5.34
CA GLU A 84 -3.67 17.05 3.91
C GLU A 84 -5.16 16.72 3.70
N GLU A 85 -5.75 17.19 2.60
CA GLU A 85 -7.15 16.90 2.24
C GLU A 85 -7.40 15.38 2.13
N GLY A 86 -8.59 14.94 2.53
CA GLY A 86 -9.02 13.53 2.45
C GLY A 86 -9.08 12.80 3.78
N LYS A 87 -9.13 13.49 4.93
CA LYS A 87 -9.37 12.89 6.26
C LYS A 87 -10.85 12.87 6.65
N GLY A 88 -11.75 13.18 5.71
CA GLY A 88 -13.19 13.12 5.94
C GLY A 88 -13.65 14.25 6.86
N MET A 89 -14.42 13.94 7.90
CA MET A 89 -14.93 14.97 8.82
C MET A 89 -13.82 15.71 9.58
N LEU A 90 -12.63 15.11 9.71
CA LEU A 90 -11.47 15.76 10.33
C LEU A 90 -10.87 16.88 9.46
N ASP A 91 -11.16 16.93 8.16
CA ASP A 91 -10.72 18.04 7.31
C ASP A 91 -11.34 19.38 7.76
N GLN A 92 -12.53 19.31 8.38
CA GLN A 92 -13.26 20.43 8.99
C GLN A 92 -13.12 20.45 10.52
N GLY A 93 -12.10 19.77 11.06
CA GLY A 93 -11.96 19.56 12.49
C GLY A 93 -10.56 19.86 13.03
N ALA A 94 -10.43 19.69 14.35
CA ALA A 94 -9.18 19.84 15.07
C ALA A 94 -8.98 18.62 16.00
N ALA A 95 -7.77 18.09 16.00
CA ALA A 95 -7.36 16.96 16.83
C ALA A 95 -6.47 17.44 17.97
N PHE A 96 -6.83 17.07 19.19
CA PHE A 96 -6.20 17.47 20.45
C PHE A 96 -5.67 16.25 21.20
N TYR A 97 -4.81 16.50 22.17
CA TYR A 97 -4.58 15.53 23.24
C TYR A 97 -5.88 15.35 24.04
N LEU A 98 -6.23 14.11 24.39
CA LEU A 98 -7.50 13.81 25.05
C LEU A 98 -7.67 14.57 26.37
N GLY A 99 -6.62 14.68 27.17
CA GLY A 99 -6.68 15.38 28.46
C GLY A 99 -7.04 16.86 28.28
N ASP A 100 -6.39 17.54 27.33
CA ASP A 100 -6.60 18.96 27.07
C ASP A 100 -8.03 19.23 26.58
N LEU A 101 -8.56 18.35 25.73
CA LEU A 101 -9.92 18.47 25.22
C LEU A 101 -10.97 18.17 26.30
N GLN A 102 -10.71 17.19 27.17
CA GLN A 102 -11.56 16.89 28.30
C GLN A 102 -11.64 18.07 29.27
N GLU A 103 -10.50 18.69 29.58
CA GLU A 103 -10.45 19.90 30.40
C GLU A 103 -11.20 21.05 29.72
N LEU A 104 -10.98 21.26 28.42
CA LEU A 104 -11.59 22.33 27.62
C LEU A 104 -13.11 22.24 27.48
N LEU A 105 -13.66 21.04 27.62
CA LEU A 105 -15.10 20.82 27.51
C LEU A 105 -15.74 20.47 28.85
N GLY A 106 -14.98 20.41 29.94
CA GLY A 106 -15.45 19.97 31.26
C GLY A 106 -15.90 18.51 31.28
N MET A 107 -15.35 17.66 30.41
CA MET A 107 -15.67 16.24 30.25
C MET A 107 -14.54 15.33 30.77
N GLU A 108 -13.97 15.68 31.92
CA GLU A 108 -12.89 14.93 32.55
C GLU A 108 -13.29 13.47 32.79
N GLY A 109 -12.42 12.54 32.35
CA GLY A 109 -12.65 11.11 32.47
C GLY A 109 -13.67 10.52 31.48
N GLN A 110 -14.32 11.34 30.63
CA GLN A 110 -15.32 10.86 29.67
C GLN A 110 -14.72 10.60 28.29
N ILE A 111 -15.05 9.46 27.72
CA ILE A 111 -14.75 9.09 26.33
C ILE A 111 -16.03 8.58 25.68
N ASN A 112 -16.17 8.77 24.38
CA ASN A 112 -17.35 8.29 23.65
C ASN A 112 -17.03 7.15 22.68
N LYS A 113 -15.74 6.94 22.36
CA LYS A 113 -15.34 5.91 21.39
C LYS A 113 -14.03 5.26 21.80
N ILE A 114 -13.99 3.94 21.67
CA ILE A 114 -12.77 3.15 21.74
C ILE A 114 -12.63 2.43 20.40
N GLU A 115 -11.55 2.71 19.68
CA GLU A 115 -11.21 1.95 18.48
C GLU A 115 -10.19 0.87 18.85
N ALA A 116 -10.43 -0.34 18.34
CA ALA A 116 -9.55 -1.47 18.49
C ALA A 116 -9.37 -2.15 17.13
N LEU A 117 -8.16 -2.64 16.87
CA LEU A 117 -7.88 -3.45 15.70
C LEU A 117 -8.57 -4.82 15.87
N GLY A 118 -9.53 -5.13 15.00
CA GLY A 118 -10.20 -6.41 15.04
C GLY A 118 -9.25 -7.57 14.69
N CYS A 119 -9.22 -8.60 15.55
CA CYS A 119 -8.34 -9.75 15.41
C CYS A 119 -8.83 -10.69 14.29
N VAL A 120 -7.93 -11.14 13.40
CA VAL A 120 -8.25 -12.06 12.29
C VAL A 120 -8.37 -13.50 12.83
N CYS A 121 -9.55 -13.86 13.32
CA CYS A 121 -9.87 -15.24 13.68
C CYS A 121 -10.84 -15.83 12.65
N HIS A 122 -10.68 -17.11 12.33
CA HIS A 122 -11.29 -17.79 11.17
C HIS A 122 -12.83 -17.88 11.20
N ASP A 123 -13.49 -17.66 12.35
CA ASP A 123 -14.92 -17.98 12.56
C ASP A 123 -15.71 -16.87 13.30
N GLY A 124 -16.16 -15.82 12.61
CA GLY A 124 -17.19 -14.90 13.17
C GLY A 124 -16.69 -13.88 14.21
N ARG A 125 -15.61 -13.16 13.87
CA ARG A 125 -14.85 -12.23 14.73
C ARG A 125 -15.68 -11.23 15.55
N ILE A 126 -16.60 -10.49 14.91
CA ILE A 126 -17.25 -9.36 15.58
C ILE A 126 -18.30 -9.83 16.58
N ASN A 127 -18.99 -10.95 16.31
CA ASN A 127 -20.03 -11.44 17.20
C ASN A 127 -19.44 -11.96 18.51
N ASN A 128 -18.33 -12.72 18.45
CA ASN A 128 -17.62 -13.19 19.63
C ASN A 128 -17.02 -12.02 20.44
N ALA A 129 -16.38 -11.06 19.76
CA ALA A 129 -15.81 -9.88 20.43
C ALA A 129 -16.91 -8.98 21.04
N ARG A 130 -18.03 -8.78 20.32
CA ARG A 130 -19.20 -8.05 20.81
C ARG A 130 -19.75 -8.70 22.07
N GLN A 131 -19.93 -10.03 22.06
CA GLN A 131 -20.44 -10.74 23.23
C GLN A 131 -19.51 -10.60 24.44
N GLN A 132 -18.21 -10.84 24.28
CA GLN A 132 -17.24 -10.73 25.38
C GLN A 132 -17.15 -9.32 25.96
N VAL A 133 -17.21 -8.29 25.10
CA VAL A 133 -17.17 -6.90 25.55
C VAL A 133 -18.49 -6.52 26.24
N GLN A 134 -19.64 -6.98 25.72
CA GLN A 134 -20.95 -6.73 26.33
C GLN A 134 -21.14 -7.47 27.66
N GLU A 135 -20.47 -8.61 27.86
CA GLU A 135 -20.43 -9.31 29.16
C GLU A 135 -19.70 -8.49 30.23
N ILE A 136 -18.67 -7.72 29.85
CA ILE A 136 -17.89 -6.88 30.77
C ILE A 136 -18.52 -5.47 30.91
N PHE A 137 -19.06 -4.93 29.82
CA PHE A 137 -19.66 -3.60 29.73
C PHE A 137 -21.01 -3.68 29.02
N SER A 138 -22.09 -3.81 29.78
CA SER A 138 -23.46 -3.94 29.26
C SER A 138 -23.91 -2.75 28.40
N ASP A 139 -23.37 -1.56 28.69
CA ASP A 139 -23.82 -0.30 28.10
C ASP A 139 -23.02 0.08 26.85
N LEU A 140 -22.02 -0.73 26.47
CA LEU A 140 -21.12 -0.43 25.36
C LEU A 140 -21.60 -1.07 24.06
N GLU A 141 -21.94 -0.24 23.07
CA GLU A 141 -22.33 -0.71 21.75
C GLU A 141 -21.10 -1.00 20.88
N VAL A 142 -20.94 -2.26 20.47
CA VAL A 142 -19.82 -2.69 19.62
C VAL A 142 -20.27 -2.72 18.16
N THR A 143 -19.84 -1.72 17.41
CA THR A 143 -20.07 -1.60 15.97
C THR A 143 -18.78 -1.84 15.19
N GLU A 144 -18.90 -2.47 14.02
CA GLU A 144 -17.79 -2.64 13.08
C GLU A 144 -17.88 -1.58 12.00
N ILE A 145 -16.74 -0.97 11.64
CA ILE A 145 -16.66 -0.05 10.51
C ILE A 145 -16.62 -0.90 9.22
N GLY A 146 -17.80 -1.35 8.79
CA GLY A 146 -17.97 -2.29 7.67
C GLY A 146 -17.37 -1.80 6.34
N SER A 147 -17.41 -0.50 6.04
CA SER A 147 -16.92 0.01 4.74
C SER A 147 -15.42 -0.21 4.49
N ILE A 148 -14.60 -0.31 5.54
CA ILE A 148 -13.15 -0.57 5.42
C ILE A 148 -12.86 -2.06 5.63
N ALA A 149 -13.59 -2.73 6.53
CA ALA A 149 -13.43 -4.15 6.78
C ALA A 149 -13.89 -4.99 5.57
N ASP A 150 -15.10 -4.75 5.06
CA ASP A 150 -15.67 -5.45 3.90
C ASP A 150 -14.90 -5.12 2.62
N ALA A 151 -14.44 -3.88 2.44
CA ALA A 151 -13.62 -3.53 1.28
C ALA A 151 -12.27 -4.25 1.31
N ARG A 152 -11.62 -4.34 2.47
CA ARG A 152 -10.36 -5.07 2.62
C ARG A 152 -10.54 -6.58 2.52
N GLU A 153 -11.64 -7.11 3.03
CA GLU A 153 -11.98 -8.52 2.94
C GLU A 153 -12.29 -8.91 1.49
N ASN A 154 -13.13 -8.14 0.80
CA ASN A 154 -13.40 -8.34 -0.62
C ASN A 154 -12.14 -8.17 -1.47
N GLN A 155 -11.29 -7.18 -1.19
CA GLN A 155 -9.99 -7.05 -1.86
C GLN A 155 -9.10 -8.29 -1.63
N ARG A 156 -9.05 -8.82 -0.41
CA ARG A 156 -8.26 -10.02 -0.09
C ARG A 156 -8.85 -11.29 -0.69
N LEU A 157 -10.18 -11.44 -0.70
CA LEU A 157 -10.87 -12.57 -1.34
C LEU A 157 -10.68 -12.53 -2.85
N MET A 158 -10.79 -11.36 -3.48
CA MET A 158 -10.50 -11.18 -4.90
C MET A 158 -9.03 -11.49 -5.20
N MET A 159 -8.09 -11.01 -4.37
CA MET A 159 -6.66 -11.29 -4.52
C MET A 159 -6.33 -12.79 -4.34
N ASN A 160 -6.93 -13.46 -3.35
CA ASN A 160 -6.68 -14.88 -3.12
C ASN A 160 -7.34 -15.75 -4.19
N LYS A 161 -8.58 -15.44 -4.59
CA LYS A 161 -9.34 -16.25 -5.55
C LYS A 161 -8.83 -16.08 -6.99
N TYR A 162 -8.60 -14.84 -7.41
CA TYR A 162 -8.12 -14.55 -8.76
C TYR A 162 -6.59 -14.52 -8.83
N GLY A 163 -5.91 -13.91 -7.85
CA GLY A 163 -4.46 -13.80 -7.86
C GLY A 163 -3.74 -15.15 -7.70
N SER A 164 -4.26 -16.07 -6.86
CA SER A 164 -3.62 -17.38 -6.67
C SER A 164 -3.65 -18.25 -7.93
N PHE A 165 -4.61 -18.07 -8.83
CA PHE A 165 -4.73 -18.87 -10.05
C PHE A 165 -4.22 -18.13 -11.28
N LEU A 166 -4.65 -16.87 -11.46
CA LEU A 166 -4.37 -16.10 -12.67
C LEU A 166 -2.90 -15.68 -12.76
N ILE A 167 -2.25 -15.31 -11.66
CA ILE A 167 -0.83 -14.92 -11.65
C ILE A 167 0.08 -16.08 -12.09
N PRO A 168 0.04 -17.28 -11.46
CA PRO A 168 0.89 -18.38 -11.91
C PRO A 168 0.52 -18.86 -13.31
N PHE A 169 -0.76 -18.84 -13.69
CA PHE A 169 -1.20 -19.21 -15.03
C PHE A 169 -0.59 -18.30 -16.10
N VAL A 170 -0.69 -16.97 -15.92
CA VAL A 170 -0.11 -15.99 -16.85
C VAL A 170 1.43 -16.09 -16.87
N MET A 171 2.06 -16.30 -15.71
CA MET A 171 3.52 -16.49 -15.62
C MET A 171 3.98 -17.73 -16.40
N LEU A 172 3.29 -18.87 -16.24
CA LEU A 172 3.59 -20.10 -16.98
C LEU A 172 3.38 -19.93 -18.48
N ALA A 173 2.28 -19.29 -18.90
CA ALA A 173 2.02 -19.01 -20.31
C ALA A 173 3.11 -18.12 -20.91
N ALA A 174 3.53 -17.07 -20.21
CA ALA A 174 4.62 -16.19 -20.65
C ALA A 174 5.97 -16.93 -20.74
N LEU A 175 6.27 -17.83 -19.80
CA LEU A 175 7.47 -18.67 -19.85
C LEU A 175 7.45 -19.60 -21.07
N LEU A 176 6.33 -20.25 -21.36
CA LEU A 176 6.21 -21.13 -22.52
C LEU A 176 6.33 -20.38 -23.85
N ILE A 177 5.66 -19.23 -23.97
CA ILE A 177 5.72 -18.38 -25.18
C ILE A 177 7.14 -17.86 -25.39
N SER A 178 7.80 -17.37 -24.33
CA SER A 178 9.19 -16.90 -24.43
C SER A 178 10.15 -18.02 -24.84
N GLY A 179 10.01 -19.23 -24.28
CA GLY A 179 10.84 -20.38 -24.63
C GLY A 179 10.67 -20.78 -26.10
N PHE A 180 9.43 -20.73 -26.58
CA PHE A 180 9.10 -20.95 -28.00
C PHE A 180 9.74 -19.89 -28.91
N LEU A 181 9.71 -18.61 -28.52
CA LEU A 181 10.36 -17.53 -29.28
C LEU A 181 11.88 -17.72 -29.35
N PHE A 182 12.53 -18.12 -28.24
CA PHE A 182 13.95 -18.43 -28.24
C PHE A 182 14.28 -19.64 -29.12
N TYR A 183 13.46 -20.70 -29.07
CA TYR A 183 13.62 -21.86 -29.95
C TYR A 183 13.53 -21.48 -31.43
N SER A 184 12.55 -20.64 -31.79
CA SER A 184 12.39 -20.11 -33.14
C SER A 184 13.61 -19.27 -33.57
N ASN A 185 14.10 -18.41 -32.67
CA ASN A 185 15.29 -17.57 -32.94
C ASN A 185 16.56 -18.40 -33.17
N VAL A 186 16.79 -19.43 -32.35
CA VAL A 186 17.90 -20.38 -32.52
C VAL A 186 17.76 -21.13 -33.83
N THR A 187 16.55 -21.56 -34.18
CA THR A 187 16.29 -22.31 -35.42
C THR A 187 16.51 -21.46 -36.68
N ALA A 188 16.11 -20.19 -36.65
CA ALA A 188 16.35 -19.27 -37.76
C ALA A 188 17.84 -18.92 -37.93
N ARG A 189 18.66 -19.01 -36.88
CA ARG A 189 20.10 -18.66 -36.88
C ARG A 189 21.03 -19.87 -36.81
N ARG A 190 20.56 -21.05 -37.20
CA ARG A 190 21.37 -22.29 -37.15
C ARG A 190 22.66 -22.19 -37.96
N TYR A 191 22.62 -21.52 -39.11
CA TYR A 191 23.78 -21.31 -39.96
C TYR A 191 24.89 -20.48 -39.27
N GLU A 192 24.52 -19.35 -38.65
CA GLU A 192 25.45 -18.51 -37.87
C GLU A 192 26.10 -19.31 -36.73
N ILE A 193 25.30 -20.14 -36.04
CA ILE A 193 25.79 -21.01 -34.96
C ILE A 193 26.72 -22.10 -35.50
N GLY A 194 26.41 -22.68 -36.66
CA GLY A 194 27.25 -23.66 -37.35
C GLY A 194 28.63 -23.11 -37.71
N ILE A 195 28.71 -21.87 -38.19
CA ILE A 195 29.98 -21.17 -38.45
C ILE A 195 30.79 -20.98 -37.15
N LEU A 196 30.13 -20.59 -36.05
CA LEU A 196 30.79 -20.43 -34.75
C LEU A 196 31.35 -21.76 -34.22
N ILE A 197 30.65 -22.87 -34.42
CA ILE A 197 31.13 -24.21 -34.06
C ILE A 197 32.32 -24.60 -34.96
N ALA A 198 32.21 -24.39 -36.28
CA ALA A 198 33.27 -24.72 -37.25
C ALA A 198 34.56 -23.93 -37.02
N THR A 199 34.45 -22.69 -36.52
CA THR A 199 35.60 -21.86 -36.11
C THR A 199 36.17 -22.25 -34.73
N GLY A 200 35.66 -23.30 -34.10
CA GLY A 200 36.21 -23.88 -32.87
C GLY A 200 35.71 -23.22 -31.58
N LYS A 201 34.61 -22.47 -31.60
CA LYS A 201 34.02 -21.93 -30.36
C LYS A 201 33.45 -23.07 -29.51
N SER A 202 33.65 -22.97 -28.20
CA SER A 202 33.14 -23.97 -27.26
C SER A 202 31.62 -23.93 -27.17
N LYS A 203 31.01 -25.09 -26.88
CA LYS A 203 29.57 -25.21 -26.59
C LYS A 203 29.11 -24.26 -25.48
N PHE A 204 29.99 -24.07 -24.47
CA PHE A 204 29.76 -23.13 -23.39
C PHE A 204 29.63 -21.68 -23.89
N PHE A 205 30.51 -21.23 -24.78
CA PHE A 205 30.46 -19.88 -25.34
C PHE A 205 29.15 -19.61 -26.09
N ILE A 206 28.65 -20.59 -26.85
CA ILE A 206 27.38 -20.49 -27.58
C ILE A 206 26.21 -20.38 -26.60
N SER A 207 26.16 -21.24 -25.58
CA SER A 207 25.12 -21.18 -24.54
C SER A 207 25.16 -19.86 -23.77
N LEU A 208 26.35 -19.33 -23.46
CA LEU A 208 26.54 -18.08 -22.73
C LEU A 208 26.00 -16.88 -23.52
N ILE A 209 26.23 -16.81 -24.83
CA ILE A 209 25.70 -15.73 -25.67
C ILE A 209 24.16 -15.73 -25.66
N ILE A 210 23.55 -16.90 -25.77
CA ILE A 210 22.08 -17.03 -25.78
C ILE A 210 21.50 -16.63 -24.41
N LEU A 211 22.10 -17.12 -23.32
CA LEU A 211 21.71 -16.77 -21.97
C LEU A 211 21.91 -15.28 -21.66
N LEU A 212 22.98 -14.67 -22.15
CA LEU A 212 23.23 -13.24 -21.98
C LEU A 212 22.17 -12.41 -22.72
N LYS A 213 21.75 -12.82 -23.92
CA LYS A 213 20.64 -12.17 -24.62
C LYS A 213 19.35 -12.26 -23.79
N ALA A 214 19.03 -13.45 -23.26
CA ALA A 214 17.87 -13.65 -22.40
C ALA A 214 17.93 -12.79 -21.13
N PHE A 215 19.11 -12.66 -20.52
CA PHE A 215 19.32 -11.80 -19.36
C PHE A 215 19.05 -10.33 -19.69
N VAL A 216 19.64 -9.79 -20.76
CA VAL A 216 19.47 -8.38 -21.15
C VAL A 216 18.01 -8.05 -21.45
N LEU A 217 17.32 -8.93 -22.20
CA LEU A 217 15.90 -8.75 -22.47
C LEU A 217 15.04 -8.90 -21.20
N GLY A 218 15.40 -9.79 -20.28
CA GLY A 218 14.72 -9.93 -18.99
C GLY A 218 14.86 -8.67 -18.12
N VAL A 219 16.04 -8.06 -18.09
CA VAL A 219 16.27 -6.77 -17.39
C VAL A 219 15.45 -5.67 -18.05
N ALA A 220 15.54 -5.50 -19.38
CA ALA A 220 14.79 -4.49 -20.10
C ALA A 220 13.26 -4.65 -19.92
N GLY A 221 12.77 -5.89 -20.00
CA GLY A 221 11.36 -6.24 -19.78
C GLY A 221 10.91 -5.97 -18.35
N SER A 222 11.75 -6.24 -17.34
CA SER A 222 11.43 -5.97 -15.94
C SER A 222 11.26 -4.46 -15.66
N ILE A 223 12.13 -3.63 -16.26
CA ILE A 223 12.07 -2.17 -16.13
C ILE A 223 10.82 -1.65 -16.83
N ALA A 224 10.65 -1.98 -18.12
CA ALA A 224 9.51 -1.53 -18.91
C ALA A 224 8.17 -1.99 -18.30
N GLY A 225 8.09 -3.26 -17.88
CA GLY A 225 6.92 -3.84 -17.25
C GLY A 225 6.55 -3.17 -15.92
N PHE A 226 7.54 -2.81 -15.09
CA PHE A 226 7.29 -2.07 -13.85
C PHE A 226 6.69 -0.69 -14.11
N PHE A 227 7.23 0.07 -15.06
CA PHE A 227 6.74 1.41 -15.36
C PHE A 227 5.35 1.37 -16.01
N ILE A 228 5.16 0.49 -17.00
CA ILE A 228 3.85 0.33 -17.67
C ILE A 228 2.81 -0.18 -16.68
N GLY A 229 3.15 -1.19 -15.88
CA GLY A 229 2.26 -1.74 -14.85
C GLY A 229 1.89 -0.69 -13.80
N SER A 230 2.85 0.13 -13.36
CA SER A 230 2.59 1.24 -12.43
C SER A 230 1.68 2.31 -13.04
N LEU A 231 1.84 2.61 -14.33
CA LEU A 231 1.00 3.57 -15.04
C LEU A 231 -0.44 3.07 -15.17
N ILE A 232 -0.62 1.81 -15.58
CA ILE A 232 -1.92 1.14 -15.68
C ILE A 232 -2.58 1.07 -14.30
N ALA A 233 -1.83 0.68 -13.27
CA ALA A 233 -2.33 0.62 -11.90
C ALA A 233 -2.77 1.99 -11.38
N LYS A 234 -2.06 3.07 -11.74
CA LYS A 234 -2.47 4.43 -11.40
C LYS A 234 -3.75 4.83 -12.13
N TYR A 235 -3.84 4.58 -13.43
CA TYR A 235 -4.98 4.99 -14.25
C TYR A 235 -6.27 4.22 -13.89
N PHE A 236 -6.21 2.89 -13.93
CA PHE A 236 -7.38 2.04 -13.66
C PHE A 236 -7.60 1.80 -12.16
N GLY A 237 -6.58 1.89 -11.33
CA GLY A 237 -6.72 1.69 -9.88
C GLY A 237 -7.55 2.79 -9.21
N MET A 238 -7.55 4.02 -9.74
CA MET A 238 -8.43 5.09 -9.27
C MET A 238 -9.91 4.79 -9.53
N GLU A 239 -10.22 4.13 -10.64
CA GLU A 239 -11.59 3.81 -11.06
C GLU A 239 -12.13 2.55 -10.34
N ILE A 240 -11.27 1.54 -10.17
CA ILE A 240 -11.63 0.25 -9.57
C ILE A 240 -11.59 0.30 -8.03
N PHE A 241 -10.66 1.03 -7.42
CA PHE A 241 -10.45 1.05 -5.96
C PHE A 241 -10.69 2.42 -5.34
N LYS A 242 -11.94 2.90 -5.38
CA LYS A 242 -12.34 4.22 -4.86
C LYS A 242 -11.89 4.52 -3.43
N PHE A 243 -11.77 3.51 -2.56
CA PHE A 243 -11.34 3.66 -1.16
C PHE A 243 -9.83 3.53 -0.92
N THR A 244 -9.06 2.93 -1.85
CA THR A 244 -7.60 2.72 -1.72
C THR A 244 -6.80 3.54 -2.75
N ALA A 245 -7.48 4.19 -3.69
CA ALA A 245 -6.90 4.95 -4.80
C ALA A 245 -5.82 5.95 -4.36
N MET A 246 -6.04 6.68 -3.26
CA MET A 246 -5.08 7.67 -2.76
C MET A 246 -3.80 7.06 -2.15
N SER A 247 -3.75 5.74 -1.94
CA SER A 247 -2.59 5.03 -1.39
C SER A 247 -1.82 4.21 -2.43
N ILE A 248 -2.20 4.23 -3.72
CA ILE A 248 -1.49 3.53 -4.79
C ILE A 248 -0.22 4.33 -5.13
N LYS A 249 0.86 4.08 -4.39
CA LYS A 249 2.21 4.59 -4.67
C LYS A 249 3.05 3.49 -5.29
N PRO A 250 3.94 3.81 -6.26
CA PRO A 250 4.87 2.83 -6.79
C PRO A 250 5.77 2.33 -5.65
N LEU A 251 5.71 1.01 -5.41
CA LEU A 251 6.55 0.34 -4.43
C LEU A 251 7.93 0.11 -5.04
N TRP A 252 8.84 1.05 -4.80
CA TRP A 252 10.23 0.97 -5.27
C TRP A 252 10.96 -0.34 -4.89
N PRO A 253 10.74 -0.95 -3.71
CA PRO A 253 11.34 -2.26 -3.41
C PRO A 253 10.95 -3.36 -4.40
N LEU A 254 9.75 -3.26 -4.98
CA LEU A 254 9.21 -4.25 -5.93
C LEU A 254 9.93 -4.21 -7.28
N LEU A 255 10.44 -3.04 -7.67
CA LEU A 255 11.35 -2.90 -8.82
C LEU A 255 12.67 -3.65 -8.58
N GLY A 256 13.21 -3.58 -7.36
CA GLY A 256 14.41 -4.34 -6.99
C GLY A 256 14.20 -5.85 -7.12
N TYR A 257 13.08 -6.35 -6.60
CA TYR A 257 12.72 -7.77 -6.74
C TYR A 257 12.46 -8.16 -8.19
N SER A 258 11.82 -7.31 -9.00
CA SER A 258 11.54 -7.64 -10.40
C SER A 258 12.83 -7.73 -11.22
N ILE A 259 13.76 -6.79 -11.05
CA ILE A 259 15.06 -6.81 -11.73
C ILE A 259 15.89 -8.02 -11.29
N ALA A 260 15.73 -8.51 -10.05
CA ALA A 260 16.43 -9.71 -9.60
C ALA A 260 15.83 -11.01 -10.15
N ILE A 261 14.48 -11.13 -10.14
CA ILE A 261 13.78 -12.39 -10.42
C ILE A 261 13.55 -12.61 -11.92
N PHE A 262 13.11 -11.59 -12.65
CA PHE A 262 12.68 -11.77 -14.05
C PHE A 262 13.81 -12.16 -15.02
N PRO A 263 15.04 -11.63 -14.92
CA PRO A 263 16.14 -12.10 -15.76
C PRO A 263 16.44 -13.59 -15.54
N VAL A 264 16.36 -14.06 -14.29
CA VAL A 264 16.54 -15.49 -13.98
C VAL A 264 15.44 -16.33 -14.61
N LEU A 265 14.17 -15.90 -14.51
CA LEU A 265 13.05 -16.59 -15.15
C LEU A 265 13.20 -16.65 -16.67
N TRP A 266 13.67 -15.57 -17.30
CA TRP A 266 13.94 -15.52 -18.74
C TRP A 266 15.10 -16.43 -19.15
N MET A 267 16.16 -16.49 -18.35
CA MET A 267 17.25 -17.43 -18.57
C MET A 267 16.78 -18.89 -18.45
N LEU A 268 15.93 -19.21 -17.46
CA LEU A 268 15.35 -20.54 -17.31
C LEU A 268 14.49 -20.95 -18.52
N SER A 269 13.68 -20.01 -19.04
CA SER A 269 12.91 -20.21 -20.26
C SER A 269 13.79 -20.49 -21.49
N SER A 270 14.91 -19.77 -21.61
CA SER A 270 15.86 -19.90 -22.73
C SER A 270 16.83 -21.09 -22.60
N TRP A 271 16.90 -21.75 -21.43
CA TRP A 271 17.88 -22.79 -21.15
C TRP A 271 17.75 -23.99 -22.09
N ILE A 272 16.54 -24.48 -22.33
CA ILE A 272 16.28 -25.62 -23.23
C ILE A 272 16.69 -25.27 -24.68
N PRO A 273 16.21 -24.15 -25.28
CA PRO A 273 16.70 -23.68 -26.58
C PRO A 273 18.22 -23.50 -26.66
N ALA A 274 18.85 -22.98 -25.61
CA ALA A 274 20.30 -22.78 -25.56
C ALA A 274 21.06 -24.11 -25.60
N LEU A 275 20.58 -25.15 -24.92
CA LEU A 275 21.15 -26.49 -24.99
C LEU A 275 21.01 -27.09 -26.39
N LEU A 276 19.83 -26.95 -27.02
CA LEU A 276 19.59 -27.43 -28.38
C LEU A 276 20.54 -26.77 -29.40
N ALA A 277 20.88 -25.48 -29.21
CA ALA A 277 21.84 -24.79 -30.05
C ALA A 277 23.24 -25.42 -30.04
N THR A 278 23.65 -26.01 -28.91
CA THR A 278 24.98 -26.65 -28.78
C THR A 278 25.07 -28.04 -29.42
N GLN A 279 23.93 -28.62 -29.82
CA GLN A 279 23.82 -29.93 -30.45
C GLN A 279 23.69 -29.84 -31.98
N ILE A 280 23.76 -28.64 -32.55
CA ILE A 280 23.71 -28.44 -33.99
C ILE A 280 24.98 -29.05 -34.62
N ASP A 281 24.78 -29.89 -35.63
CA ASP A 281 25.87 -30.46 -36.41
C ASP A 281 26.29 -29.47 -37.51
N ALA A 282 27.49 -28.91 -37.36
CA ALA A 282 28.04 -27.92 -38.28
C ALA A 282 28.23 -28.49 -39.70
N ALA A 283 28.65 -29.75 -39.83
CA ALA A 283 28.92 -30.35 -41.15
C ALA A 283 27.62 -30.51 -41.94
N ARG A 284 26.56 -30.98 -41.28
CA ARG A 284 25.23 -31.15 -41.90
C ARG A 284 24.54 -29.83 -42.20
N THR A 285 24.75 -28.82 -41.36
CA THR A 285 24.11 -27.50 -41.52
C THR A 285 24.75 -26.71 -42.66
N LEU A 286 26.08 -26.80 -42.82
CA LEU A 286 26.82 -26.11 -43.89
C LEU A 286 26.69 -26.79 -45.26
N SER A 287 26.32 -28.07 -45.32
CA SER A 287 26.13 -28.82 -46.57
C SER A 287 24.72 -28.72 -47.15
N GLN A 288 23.78 -28.07 -46.46
CA GLN A 288 22.38 -27.94 -46.87
C GLN A 288 22.08 -26.66 -47.66
N GLU A 289 23.05 -25.76 -47.79
CA GLU A 289 23.09 -24.64 -48.74
C GLU A 289 24.18 -24.88 -49.78
#